data_AF-A0A920LDZ2-F1
#
_entry.id   AF-A0A920LDZ2-F1
#
_cell.length_a   1.000
_cell.length_b   1.000
_cell.length_c   1.000
_cell.angle_alpha   90.00
_cell.angle_beta   90.00
_cell.angle_gamma   90.00
#
_symmetry.space_group_name_H-M   'P 1'
#
loop_
_entity.id
_entity.type
_entity.pdbx_description
1 polymer ?
#
loop_
_entity_poly.entity_id
_entity_poly.type
_entity_poly.pdbx_seq_one_letter_code
_entity_poly.pdbx_strand_id
1 'polypeptide(L)'
;MFFGVNQDINYLAEWISTFVSRQNRWSSPKYLIGESYGGVRVMGLAHELQQNHWLYLNGVILVSPADYEYFYSDGDVIQLIGDFPYLSATAWYHKKLKVEYQSMDLENLIQISEDFAIINYFLLLQKEDMLIWNKREVAQKLKI
;
A
#
# COMPACT_ATOMS: atom_id res chain seq x y z
N MET A 1 13.03 -21.66 2.17
CA MET A 1 12.16 -21.20 1.06
C MET A 1 12.63 -19.80 0.67
N PHE A 2 12.94 -19.54 -0.61
CA PHE A 2 13.66 -18.34 -1.09
C PHE A 2 12.72 -17.27 -1.71
N PHE A 3 11.54 -17.02 -1.12
CA PHE A 3 10.53 -16.12 -1.73
C PHE A 3 9.74 -15.30 -0.71
N GLY A 4 10.30 -15.02 0.46
CA GLY A 4 9.63 -14.19 1.47
C GLY A 4 10.50 -13.01 1.87
N VAL A 5 9.87 -11.89 2.26
CA VAL A 5 10.55 -10.63 2.57
C VAL A 5 11.67 -10.83 3.59
N ASN A 6 11.41 -11.57 4.67
CA ASN A 6 12.41 -11.82 5.71
C ASN A 6 13.54 -12.75 5.24
N GLN A 7 13.23 -13.75 4.41
CA GLN A 7 14.25 -14.64 3.85
C GLN A 7 15.15 -13.89 2.86
N ASP A 8 14.58 -12.99 2.05
CA ASP A 8 15.32 -12.11 1.15
C ASP A 8 16.25 -11.19 1.95
N ILE A 9 15.74 -10.57 3.02
CA ILE A 9 16.52 -9.70 3.92
C ILE A 9 17.73 -10.45 4.49
N ASN A 10 17.51 -11.62 5.10
CA ASN A 10 18.59 -12.39 5.72
C ASN A 10 19.65 -12.82 4.69
N TYR A 11 19.20 -13.29 3.53
CA TYR A 11 20.10 -13.69 2.45
C TYR A 11 20.93 -12.51 1.91
N LEU A 12 20.28 -11.38 1.64
CA LEU A 12 20.95 -10.19 1.12
C LEU A 12 21.91 -9.57 2.14
N ALA A 13 21.55 -9.57 3.43
CA ALA A 13 22.40 -9.05 4.49
C ALA A 13 23.73 -9.83 4.59
N GLU A 14 23.66 -11.16 4.53
CA GLU A 14 24.83 -12.03 4.50
C GLU A 14 25.68 -11.80 3.25
N TRP A 15 25.04 -11.71 2.08
CA TRP A 15 25.74 -11.47 0.82
C TRP A 15 26.46 -10.11 0.80
N ILE A 16 25.79 -9.03 1.22
CA ILE A 16 26.36 -7.69 1.27
C ILE A 16 27.55 -7.64 2.24
N SER A 17 27.40 -8.22 3.43
CA SER A 17 28.47 -8.22 4.45
C SER A 17 29.70 -9.01 3.99
N THR A 18 29.47 -10.15 3.34
CA THR A 18 30.53 -10.94 2.70
C THR A 18 31.20 -10.15 1.56
N PHE A 19 30.42 -9.49 0.71
CA PHE A 19 30.95 -8.66 -0.38
C PHE A 19 31.83 -7.52 0.16
N VAL A 20 31.34 -6.76 1.14
CA VAL A 20 32.08 -5.64 1.76
C VAL A 20 33.39 -6.12 2.36
N SER A 21 33.39 -7.28 3.02
CA SER A 21 34.59 -7.89 3.58
C SER A 21 35.59 -8.28 2.50
N ARG A 22 35.15 -9.03 1.48
CA ARG A 22 36.02 -9.50 0.39
C ARG A 22 36.60 -8.38 -0.44
N GLN A 23 35.87 -7.27 -0.57
CA GLN A 23 36.32 -6.10 -1.33
C GLN A 23 37.08 -5.08 -0.46
N ASN A 24 37.26 -5.34 0.83
CA ASN A 24 37.88 -4.42 1.79
C ASN A 24 37.22 -3.02 1.79
N ARG A 25 35.89 -2.99 1.80
CA ARG A 25 35.07 -1.75 1.69
C ARG A 25 34.38 -1.35 3.00
N TRP A 26 34.85 -1.86 4.14
CA TRP A 26 34.24 -1.57 5.44
C TRP A 26 34.15 -0.07 5.75
N SER A 27 35.17 0.72 5.38
CA SER A 27 35.19 2.18 5.57
C SER A 27 34.49 2.97 4.46
N SER A 28 34.08 2.32 3.37
CA SER A 28 33.43 3.02 2.26
C SER A 28 32.05 3.53 2.67
N PRO A 29 31.61 4.70 2.16
CA PRO A 29 30.22 5.11 2.30
C PRO A 29 29.27 4.09 1.68
N LYS A 30 28.20 3.74 2.38
CA LYS A 30 27.22 2.73 1.95
C LYS A 30 25.82 3.31 1.98
N TYR A 31 25.11 3.18 0.87
CA TYR A 31 23.72 3.59 0.73
C TYR A 31 22.90 2.43 0.21
N LEU A 32 21.70 2.26 0.73
CA LEU A 32 20.70 1.38 0.13
C LEU A 32 19.64 2.22 -0.58
N ILE A 33 19.17 1.72 -1.72
CA ILE A 33 18.07 2.33 -2.47
C ILE A 33 17.00 1.29 -2.74
N GLY A 34 15.74 1.62 -2.42
CA GLY A 34 14.58 0.76 -2.65
C GLY A 34 13.49 1.50 -3.41
N GLU A 35 13.01 0.90 -4.49
CA GLU A 35 11.87 1.41 -5.27
C GLU A 35 10.65 0.51 -5.06
N SER A 36 9.45 1.09 -4.90
CA SER A 36 8.20 0.33 -4.82
C SER A 36 8.30 -0.76 -3.75
N TYR A 37 8.14 -2.04 -4.11
CA TYR A 37 8.27 -3.18 -3.21
C TYR A 37 9.69 -3.38 -2.66
N GLY A 38 10.70 -2.86 -3.36
CA GLY A 38 12.07 -2.75 -2.87
C GLY A 38 12.19 -1.83 -1.66
N GLY A 39 11.26 -0.89 -1.48
CA GLY A 39 11.20 -0.02 -0.30
C GLY A 39 11.10 -0.81 1.00
N VAL A 40 10.12 -1.72 1.11
CA VAL A 40 9.91 -2.58 2.28
C VAL A 40 11.15 -3.44 2.57
N ARG A 41 11.74 -4.04 1.53
CA ARG A 41 12.95 -4.86 1.66
C ARG A 41 14.14 -4.04 2.13
N VAL A 42 14.36 -2.85 1.58
CA VAL A 42 15.51 -2.02 1.94
C VAL A 42 15.39 -1.49 3.37
N MET A 43 14.19 -1.18 3.84
CA MET A 43 13.96 -0.81 5.24
C MET A 43 14.31 -1.98 6.18
N GLY A 44 13.81 -3.18 5.91
CA GLY A 44 14.15 -4.36 6.71
C GLY A 44 15.63 -4.76 6.61
N LEU A 45 16.22 -4.65 5.42
CA LEU A 45 17.64 -4.92 5.19
C LEU A 45 18.54 -3.93 5.92
N ALA A 46 18.18 -2.65 5.97
CA ALA A 46 18.91 -1.65 6.74
C ALA A 46 18.91 -1.99 8.24
N HIS A 47 17.80 -2.50 8.76
CA HIS A 47 17.72 -2.98 10.14
C HIS A 47 18.64 -4.18 10.36
N GLU A 48 18.51 -5.22 9.52
CA GLU A 48 19.27 -6.47 9.62
C GLU A 48 20.78 -6.24 9.55
N LEU A 49 21.25 -5.44 8.57
CA LEU A 49 22.66 -5.12 8.40
C LEU A 49 23.26 -4.44 9.64
N GLN A 50 22.52 -3.53 10.26
CA GLN A 50 23.01 -2.78 11.42
C GLN A 50 22.96 -3.60 12.71
N GLN A 51 21.91 -4.39 12.93
CA GLN A 51 21.73 -5.12 14.20
C GLN A 51 22.51 -6.43 14.23
N ASN A 52 22.55 -7.16 13.12
CA ASN A 52 23.07 -8.53 13.10
C ASN A 52 24.41 -8.66 12.37
N HIS A 53 24.70 -7.76 11.43
CA HIS A 53 25.96 -7.79 10.66
C HIS A 53 26.95 -6.68 11.03
N TRP A 54 26.61 -5.77 11.95
CA TRP A 54 27.46 -4.65 12.37
C TRP A 54 27.92 -3.76 11.20
N LEU A 55 27.11 -3.72 10.13
CA LEU A 55 27.37 -2.98 8.92
C LEU A 55 26.48 -1.74 8.90
N TYR A 56 27.07 -0.60 9.25
CA TYR A 56 26.39 0.69 9.30
C TYR A 56 26.29 1.35 7.93
N LEU A 57 25.16 2.01 7.70
CA LEU A 57 24.83 2.71 6.46
C LEU A 57 24.95 4.23 6.63
N ASN A 58 25.32 4.92 5.57
CA ASN A 58 25.36 6.39 5.51
C ASN A 58 24.00 6.99 5.10
N GLY A 59 23.09 6.16 4.58
CA GLY A 59 21.73 6.57 4.28
C GLY A 59 20.93 5.48 3.58
N VAL A 60 19.62 5.70 3.57
CA VAL A 60 18.65 4.90 2.83
C VAL A 60 17.85 5.85 1.95
N ILE A 61 17.68 5.49 0.68
CA ILE A 61 16.93 6.26 -0.31
C ILE A 61 15.70 5.45 -0.70
N LEU A 62 14.52 6.08 -0.56
CA LEU A 62 13.24 5.45 -0.90
C LEU A 62 12.66 6.16 -2.13
N VAL A 63 12.34 5.37 -3.15
CA VAL A 63 11.71 5.86 -4.38
C VAL A 63 10.31 5.26 -4.46
N SER A 64 9.29 6.07 -4.15
CA SER A 64 7.89 5.62 -4.15
C SER A 64 7.68 4.28 -3.44
N PRO A 65 8.09 4.12 -2.16
CA PRO A 65 8.00 2.85 -1.46
C PRO A 65 6.54 2.42 -1.32
N ALA A 66 6.26 1.16 -1.63
CA ALA A 66 4.91 0.63 -1.47
C ALA A 66 4.71 0.14 -0.04
N ASP A 67 3.69 0.65 0.66
CA ASP A 67 3.30 0.20 2.00
C ASP A 67 2.15 -0.82 1.91
N TYR A 68 2.48 -2.05 1.52
CA TYR A 68 1.48 -3.08 1.25
C TYR A 68 0.85 -3.69 2.50
N GLU A 69 1.41 -3.45 3.69
CA GLU A 69 0.78 -3.87 4.94
C GLU A 69 -0.52 -3.08 5.19
N TYR A 70 -0.61 -1.86 4.65
CA TYR A 70 -1.79 -0.99 4.67
C TYR A 70 -2.82 -1.32 3.57
N PHE A 71 -2.41 -1.95 2.48
CA PHE A 71 -3.26 -2.20 1.31
C PHE A 71 -3.76 -3.64 1.18
N TYR A 72 -3.13 -4.63 1.82
CA TYR A 72 -3.42 -6.04 1.58
C TYR A 72 -3.61 -6.87 2.85
N SER A 73 -3.87 -6.22 3.99
CA SER A 73 -4.41 -6.93 5.15
C SER A 73 -5.89 -7.25 4.87
N ASP A 74 -6.27 -8.53 4.97
CA ASP A 74 -7.65 -8.96 4.68
C ASP A 74 -8.64 -8.16 5.55
N GLY A 75 -9.46 -7.33 4.90
CA GLY A 75 -10.50 -6.53 5.55
C GLY A 75 -10.15 -5.07 5.82
N ASP A 76 -9.02 -4.55 5.32
CA ASP A 76 -8.67 -3.15 5.52
C ASP A 76 -9.53 -2.20 4.66
N VAL A 77 -10.30 -1.36 5.35
CA VAL A 77 -11.26 -0.41 4.77
C VAL A 77 -10.58 0.66 3.91
N ILE A 78 -9.27 0.85 4.09
CA ILE A 78 -8.47 1.87 3.41
C ILE A 78 -8.33 1.56 1.93
N GLN A 79 -8.25 0.28 1.56
CA GLN A 79 -8.24 -0.14 0.16
C GLN A 79 -9.58 0.20 -0.52
N LEU A 80 -10.72 0.06 0.17
CA LEU A 80 -12.02 0.43 -0.39
C LEU A 80 -12.13 1.94 -0.66
N ILE A 81 -11.52 2.80 0.15
CA ILE A 81 -11.54 4.25 -0.09
C ILE A 81 -10.79 4.59 -1.36
N GLY A 82 -9.58 4.04 -1.49
CA GLY A 82 -8.74 4.26 -2.65
C GLY A 82 -9.40 3.70 -3.90
N ASP A 83 -9.82 2.44 -3.87
CA ASP A 83 -10.24 1.71 -5.07
C ASP A 83 -11.64 2.11 -5.56
N PHE A 84 -12.56 2.49 -4.67
CA PHE A 84 -13.97 2.68 -5.05
C PHE A 84 -14.21 3.77 -6.11
N PRO A 85 -13.58 4.96 -6.04
CA PRO A 85 -13.67 5.94 -7.12
C PRO A 85 -13.09 5.45 -8.45
N TYR A 86 -11.97 4.73 -8.43
CA TYR A 86 -11.38 4.15 -9.66
C TYR A 86 -12.28 3.07 -10.27
N LEU A 87 -12.86 2.20 -9.44
CA LEU A 87 -13.81 1.18 -9.87
C LEU A 87 -15.08 1.84 -10.45
N SER A 88 -15.56 2.92 -9.82
CA SER A 88 -16.72 3.69 -10.30
C SER A 88 -16.45 4.33 -11.65
N ALA A 89 -15.30 4.97 -11.83
CA ALA A 89 -14.87 5.54 -13.11
C ALA A 89 -14.71 4.46 -14.20
N THR A 90 -14.13 3.31 -13.84
CA THR A 90 -13.97 2.16 -14.76
C THR A 90 -15.33 1.62 -15.19
N ALA A 91 -16.26 1.46 -14.25
CA ALA A 91 -17.61 0.99 -14.54
C ALA A 91 -18.40 1.99 -15.39
N TRP A 92 -18.24 3.30 -15.17
CA TRP A 92 -18.81 4.35 -16.02
C TRP A 92 -18.28 4.26 -17.45
N TYR A 93 -16.97 4.13 -17.62
CA TYR A 93 -16.33 3.99 -18.93
C TYR A 93 -16.86 2.76 -19.70
N HIS A 94 -17.06 1.64 -18.99
CA HIS A 94 -17.55 0.39 -19.57
C HIS A 94 -19.07 0.25 -19.64
N LYS A 95 -19.82 1.31 -19.32
CA LYS A 95 -21.29 1.31 -19.32
C LYS A 95 -21.92 0.25 -18.42
N LYS A 96 -21.33 0.04 -17.25
CA LYS A 96 -21.74 -0.98 -16.28
C LYS A 96 -22.57 -0.43 -15.12
N LEU A 97 -22.72 0.89 -15.04
CA LEU A 97 -23.52 1.51 -13.99
C LEU A 97 -25.00 1.53 -14.36
N LYS A 98 -25.85 1.65 -13.33
CA LYS A 98 -27.27 2.00 -13.51
C LYS A 98 -27.42 3.32 -14.27
N VAL A 99 -28.54 3.46 -14.99
CA VAL A 99 -28.86 4.63 -15.84
C VAL A 99 -28.67 5.96 -15.11
N GLU A 100 -29.05 6.02 -13.84
CA GLU A 100 -28.94 7.21 -12.99
C GLU A 100 -27.50 7.72 -12.86
N TYR A 101 -26.52 6.82 -12.69
CA TYR A 101 -25.09 7.17 -12.58
C TYR A 101 -24.40 7.19 -13.93
N GLN A 102 -24.85 6.35 -14.87
CA GLN A 102 -24.27 6.26 -16.20
C GLN A 102 -24.49 7.51 -17.05
N SER A 103 -25.56 8.25 -16.76
CA SER A 103 -25.91 9.51 -17.43
C SER A 103 -25.24 10.74 -16.81
N MET A 104 -24.56 10.59 -15.67
CA MET A 104 -23.80 11.67 -15.05
C MET A 104 -22.51 11.95 -15.82
N ASP A 105 -22.03 13.18 -15.70
CA ASP A 105 -20.66 13.51 -16.05
C ASP A 105 -19.67 12.77 -15.13
N LEU A 106 -18.52 12.36 -15.68
CA LEU A 106 -17.52 11.57 -14.97
C LEU A 106 -16.99 12.29 -13.72
N GLU A 107 -16.80 13.61 -13.79
CA GLU A 107 -16.29 14.40 -12.65
C GLU A 107 -17.28 14.37 -11.47
N ASN A 108 -18.57 14.54 -11.77
CA ASN A 108 -19.62 14.47 -10.76
C ASN A 108 -19.74 13.06 -10.15
N LEU A 109 -19.60 12.01 -10.98
CA LEU A 109 -19.61 10.63 -10.49
C LEU A 109 -18.42 10.36 -9.57
N ILE A 110 -17.22 10.79 -9.96
CA ILE A 110 -16.00 10.63 -9.15
C ILE A 110 -16.20 11.30 -7.79
N GLN A 111 -16.66 12.56 -7.76
CA GLN A 111 -16.92 13.27 -6.50
C GLN A 111 -17.91 12.51 -5.59
N ILE A 112 -19.02 12.02 -6.14
CA ILE A 112 -20.01 11.23 -5.38
C ILE A 112 -19.38 9.96 -4.81
N SER A 113 -18.54 9.27 -5.61
CA SER A 113 -17.88 8.04 -5.17
C SER A 113 -16.82 8.29 -4.11
N GLU A 114 -16.06 9.39 -4.20
CA GLU A 114 -15.09 9.81 -3.18
C GLU A 114 -15.79 10.15 -1.87
N ASP A 115 -16.85 10.98 -1.91
CA ASP A 115 -17.64 11.35 -0.74
C ASP A 115 -18.24 10.12 -0.08
N PHE A 116 -18.81 9.21 -0.86
CA PHE A 116 -19.34 7.95 -0.36
C PHE A 116 -18.25 7.12 0.32
N ALA A 117 -17.09 6.96 -0.30
CA ALA A 117 -16.03 6.11 0.23
C ALA A 117 -15.44 6.69 1.53
N ILE A 118 -15.22 8.01 1.58
CA ILE A 118 -14.73 8.73 2.77
C ILE A 118 -15.74 8.63 3.92
N ILE A 119 -17.02 8.92 3.68
CA ILE A 119 -18.06 8.87 4.72
C ILE A 119 -18.16 7.45 5.29
N ASN A 120 -18.23 6.42 4.45
CA ASN A 120 -18.34 5.05 4.93
C ASN A 120 -17.10 4.61 5.71
N TYR A 121 -15.90 5.07 5.34
CA TYR A 121 -14.68 4.82 6.11
C TYR A 121 -14.75 5.45 7.51
N PHE A 122 -15.11 6.72 7.62
CA PHE A 122 -15.26 7.39 8.90
C PHE A 122 -16.28 6.67 9.81
N LEU A 123 -17.38 6.18 9.23
CA LEU A 123 -18.39 5.43 9.96
C LEU A 123 -17.90 4.04 10.39
N LEU A 124 -17.08 3.37 9.60
CA LEU A 124 -16.48 2.08 9.95
C LEU A 124 -15.42 2.20 11.05
N LEU A 125 -14.63 3.27 11.03
CA LEU A 125 -13.65 3.57 12.09
C LEU A 125 -14.30 3.90 13.43
N GLN A 126 -15.49 4.51 13.44
CA GLN A 126 -16.17 4.94 14.67
C GLN A 126 -16.82 3.81 15.48
N LYS A 127 -16.82 2.55 15.00
CA LYS A 127 -17.41 1.36 15.65
C LYS A 127 -18.60 1.65 16.59
N GLU A 128 -19.78 1.39 16.05
CA GLU A 128 -21.09 1.30 16.73
C GLU A 128 -21.87 2.64 16.81
N ASP A 129 -23.07 2.62 16.21
CA ASP A 129 -24.19 3.57 16.37
C ASP A 129 -24.37 4.84 15.50
N MET A 130 -23.53 5.15 14.51
CA MET A 130 -23.82 6.30 13.60
C MET A 130 -23.87 5.98 12.10
N LEU A 131 -24.37 4.80 11.72
CA LEU A 131 -24.74 4.57 10.32
C LEU A 131 -25.95 5.46 9.94
N ILE A 132 -25.70 6.62 9.32
CA ILE A 132 -26.74 7.48 8.71
C ILE A 132 -27.52 6.70 7.64
N TRP A 133 -26.86 5.72 7.02
CA TRP A 133 -27.45 4.78 6.06
C TRP A 133 -27.43 3.37 6.65
N ASN A 134 -28.58 2.70 6.71
CA ASN A 134 -28.66 1.31 7.16
C ASN A 134 -27.77 0.42 6.27
N LYS A 135 -27.18 -0.66 6.80
CA LYS A 135 -26.42 -1.68 6.06
C LYS A 135 -27.08 -2.09 4.73
N ARG A 136 -28.41 -2.08 4.65
CA ARG A 136 -29.18 -2.34 3.41
C ARG A 136 -29.04 -1.25 2.34
N GLU A 137 -29.02 0.02 2.74
CA GLU A 137 -28.87 1.16 1.82
C GLU A 137 -27.43 1.23 1.28
N VAL A 138 -26.44 0.94 2.13
CA VAL A 138 -25.05 0.76 1.71
C VAL A 138 -24.93 -0.40 0.71
N ALA A 139 -25.55 -1.55 0.99
CA ALA A 139 -25.53 -2.68 0.05
C ALA A 139 -26.23 -2.40 -1.28
N GLN A 140 -27.25 -1.53 -1.31
CA GLN A 140 -27.90 -1.10 -2.56
C GLN A 140 -27.04 -0.12 -3.34
N LYS A 141 -26.30 0.75 -2.64
CA LYS A 141 -25.33 1.69 -3.21
C LYS A 141 -23.99 1.03 -3.57
N LEU A 142 -23.67 -0.15 -3.06
CA LEU A 142 -22.52 -0.97 -3.51
C LEU A 142 -22.87 -1.83 -4.74
N LYS A 143 -24.17 -2.01 -5.03
CA LYS A 143 -24.67 -2.60 -6.28
C LYS A 143 -24.88 -1.53 -7.36
N ILE A 144 -23.93 -0.59 -7.46
CA ILE A 144 -23.81 0.25 -8.66
C ILE A 144 -23.43 -0.62 -9.84
#